data_AF-A0A3G2R3F9-F1
#
_entry.id   AF-A0A3G2R3F9-F1
#
_cell.length_a   1.000
_cell.length_b   1.000
_cell.length_c   1.000
_cell.angle_alpha   90.00
_cell.angle_beta   90.00
_cell.angle_gamma   90.00
#
_symmetry.space_group_name_H-M   'P 1'
#
loop_
_entity.id
_entity.type
_entity.pdbx_description
1 polymer ?
#
loop_
_entity_poly.entity_id
_entity_poly.type
_entity_poly.pdbx_seq_one_letter_code
_entity_poly.pdbx_strand_id
1 'polypeptide(L)'
;MSGMDDFIRDYARKGFLRDLLFNDITSVKDIWELQKKLNIEHLPNTVMVVTIDNYYSDTVNKSEIQKQAIRIRVYECLKRFAEKFDALVVNMEENLLAVLFWIEKDKASEVEYSMNTGACLKEQVEKETGISVSIGIGRRYKDILDLHISYKEALSACHHKFFLGKSQVIHIDNALPFSEDLGLYSVEVESQLSVRVLACDEEGAYNILRELMGDTLQQKAINPLTMKTRLIEIITTLMRVSVEAGADQENLAVLSGKCVEGILKSDTMTALQSLMQQAIKGIIQEVYQGRKRMNLEVFEKALNYIRDNFNRPITLEEVSDHVHISPYYFSHGFKNFTGMNFIDYVTKLRIDEAKKLLLTTDMNVGDIGKQVGYYDPNYFGRVFKNLVGMPPSKFKVSKKVRLDRIFSEG
;
A
#
# COMPACT_ATOMS: atom_id res chain seq x y z
N MET A 1 15.69 26.89 -40.94
CA MET A 1 16.25 27.77 -39.90
C MET A 1 15.19 28.42 -39.01
N SER A 2 13.96 28.71 -39.48
CA SER A 2 12.94 29.36 -38.61
C SER A 2 12.35 28.46 -37.51
N GLY A 3 12.10 27.17 -37.76
CA GLY A 3 11.45 26.30 -36.77
C GLY A 3 12.31 25.96 -35.53
N MET A 4 13.64 26.04 -35.64
CA MET A 4 14.56 25.76 -34.52
C MET A 4 14.72 27.00 -33.62
N ASP A 5 14.72 28.20 -34.21
CA ASP A 5 14.72 29.46 -33.45
C ASP A 5 13.38 29.68 -32.72
N ASP A 6 12.25 29.35 -33.34
CA ASP A 6 10.93 29.43 -32.67
C ASP A 6 10.81 28.44 -31.51
N PHE A 7 11.35 27.23 -31.67
CA PHE A 7 11.40 26.22 -30.61
C PHE A 7 12.28 26.67 -29.43
N ILE A 8 13.48 27.20 -29.71
CA ILE A 8 14.40 27.71 -28.67
C ILE A 8 13.76 28.88 -27.92
N ARG A 9 13.05 29.77 -28.62
CA ARG A 9 12.32 30.89 -28.01
C ARG A 9 11.17 30.41 -27.12
N ASP A 10 10.36 29.44 -27.55
CA ASP A 10 9.27 28.88 -26.73
C ASP A 10 9.81 28.14 -25.49
N TYR A 11 10.93 27.43 -25.64
CA TYR A 11 11.61 26.76 -24.52
C TYR A 11 12.16 27.77 -23.50
N ALA A 12 12.88 28.79 -23.97
CA ALA A 12 13.41 29.86 -23.11
C ALA A 12 12.30 30.65 -22.41
N ARG A 13 11.17 30.89 -23.10
CA ARG A 13 9.97 31.50 -22.52
C ARG A 13 9.43 30.69 -21.35
N LYS A 14 9.26 29.37 -21.53
CA LYS A 14 8.75 28.49 -20.47
C LYS A 14 9.69 28.43 -19.28
N GLY A 15 11.00 28.38 -19.52
CA GLY A 15 12.02 28.47 -18.45
C GLY A 15 11.87 29.75 -17.64
N PHE A 16 11.85 30.91 -18.32
CA PHE A 16 11.68 32.21 -17.65
C PHE A 16 10.40 32.30 -16.81
N LEU A 17 9.26 31.84 -17.35
CA LEU A 17 7.99 31.89 -16.60
C LEU A 17 8.05 31.01 -15.35
N ARG A 18 8.72 29.86 -15.41
CA ARG A 18 8.94 29.04 -14.21
C ARG A 18 9.82 29.78 -13.21
N ASP A 19 10.94 30.33 -13.65
CA ASP A 19 11.87 31.06 -12.78
C ASP A 19 11.17 32.26 -12.10
N LEU A 20 10.26 32.95 -12.80
CA LEU A 20 9.42 34.00 -12.22
C LEU A 20 8.49 33.48 -11.11
N LEU A 21 7.85 32.32 -11.32
CA LEU A 21 6.93 31.73 -10.34
C LEU A 21 7.65 31.08 -9.15
N PHE A 22 8.89 30.62 -9.33
CA PHE A 22 9.75 30.07 -8.28
C PHE A 22 10.55 31.14 -7.52
N ASN A 23 10.46 32.41 -7.94
CA ASN A 23 11.21 33.53 -7.38
C ASN A 23 12.74 33.41 -7.59
N ASP A 24 13.14 32.84 -8.72
CA ASP A 24 14.54 32.70 -9.14
C ASP A 24 15.01 33.92 -9.96
N ILE A 25 14.08 34.81 -10.35
CA ILE A 25 14.37 36.05 -11.08
C ILE A 25 14.32 37.26 -10.16
N THR A 26 15.41 38.02 -10.12
CA THR A 26 15.52 39.28 -9.36
C THR A 26 15.80 40.50 -10.25
N SER A 27 15.96 40.29 -11.56
CA SER A 27 16.36 41.32 -12.52
C SER A 27 15.16 41.89 -13.29
N VAL A 28 14.86 43.17 -13.05
CA VAL A 28 13.85 43.94 -13.80
C VAL A 28 14.16 43.99 -15.30
N LYS A 29 15.45 43.93 -15.67
CA LYS A 29 15.88 43.95 -17.08
C LYS A 29 15.37 42.72 -17.83
N ASP A 30 15.42 41.55 -17.21
CA ASP A 30 15.05 40.28 -17.86
C ASP A 30 13.52 40.22 -18.06
N ILE A 31 12.76 40.83 -17.16
CA ILE A 31 11.30 41.00 -17.28
C ILE A 31 10.93 41.91 -18.46
N TRP A 32 11.66 43.02 -18.65
CA TRP A 32 11.42 43.91 -19.79
C TRP A 32 11.78 43.25 -21.12
N GLU A 33 12.83 42.43 -21.15
CA GLU A 33 13.14 41.61 -22.31
C GLU A 33 12.03 40.58 -22.59
N LEU A 34 11.43 39.99 -21.56
CA LEU A 34 10.28 39.10 -21.70
C LEU A 34 9.09 39.81 -22.36
N GLN A 35 8.70 40.98 -21.84
CA GLN A 35 7.56 41.74 -22.36
C GLN A 35 7.72 42.04 -23.87
N LYS A 36 8.91 42.49 -24.26
CA LYS A 36 9.24 42.78 -25.68
C LYS A 36 9.25 41.52 -26.54
N LYS A 37 9.78 40.40 -26.04
CA LYS A 37 9.89 39.15 -26.81
C LYS A 37 8.54 38.45 -26.99
N LEU A 38 7.62 38.61 -26.04
CA LEU A 38 6.34 37.90 -26.03
C LEU A 38 5.16 38.68 -26.62
N ASN A 39 5.37 39.95 -26.97
CA ASN A 39 4.34 40.84 -27.52
C ASN A 39 3.06 40.87 -26.66
N ILE A 40 3.24 40.83 -25.34
CA ILE A 40 2.15 40.90 -24.37
C ILE A 40 1.89 42.38 -24.09
N GLU A 41 0.63 42.81 -24.19
CA GLU A 41 0.27 44.20 -23.94
C GLU A 41 0.42 44.52 -22.44
N HIS A 42 0.03 43.58 -21.59
CA HIS A 42 0.06 43.73 -20.14
C HIS A 42 0.83 42.60 -19.44
N LEU A 43 1.84 42.97 -18.64
CA LEU A 43 2.55 42.01 -17.80
C LEU A 43 1.58 41.32 -16.84
N PRO A 44 1.59 39.98 -16.71
CA PRO A 44 0.64 39.28 -15.86
C PRO A 44 0.80 39.69 -14.40
N ASN A 45 -0.32 39.74 -13.69
CA ASN A 45 -0.37 40.20 -12.31
C ASN A 45 -1.13 39.25 -11.36
N THR A 46 -1.67 38.17 -11.91
CA THR A 46 -2.45 37.15 -11.21
C THR A 46 -2.13 35.77 -11.80
N VAL A 47 -2.12 34.74 -10.95
CA VAL A 47 -1.88 33.35 -11.36
C VAL A 47 -3.09 32.49 -11.03
N MET A 48 -3.50 31.67 -12.01
CA MET A 48 -4.31 30.47 -11.76
C MET A 48 -3.42 29.24 -11.88
N VAL A 49 -3.67 28.26 -11.04
CA VAL A 49 -3.10 26.93 -11.15
C VAL A 49 -4.22 25.99 -11.58
N VAL A 50 -3.94 25.17 -12.61
CA VAL A 50 -4.87 24.18 -13.14
C VAL A 50 -4.28 22.80 -12.89
N THR A 51 -4.99 21.98 -12.11
CA THR A 51 -4.62 20.58 -11.87
C THR A 51 -5.55 19.65 -12.62
N ILE A 52 -4.98 18.63 -13.26
CA ILE A 52 -5.77 17.52 -13.81
C ILE A 52 -6.27 16.67 -12.65
N ASP A 53 -7.59 16.53 -12.52
CA ASP A 53 -8.19 15.76 -11.43
C ASP A 53 -7.95 14.27 -11.61
N ASN A 54 -7.67 13.59 -10.49
CA ASN A 54 -7.51 12.13 -10.44
C ASN A 54 -6.46 11.60 -11.42
N TYR A 55 -5.45 12.41 -11.75
CA TYR A 55 -4.49 12.08 -12.81
C TYR A 55 -3.80 10.75 -12.56
N TYR A 56 -3.31 10.49 -11.34
CA TYR A 56 -2.60 9.26 -11.04
C TYR A 56 -3.51 8.03 -11.02
N SER A 57 -4.73 8.13 -10.50
CA SER A 57 -5.68 7.01 -10.50
C SER A 57 -6.18 6.70 -11.91
N ASP A 58 -6.47 7.71 -12.72
CA ASP A 58 -7.04 7.56 -14.05
C ASP A 58 -5.98 7.16 -15.10
N THR A 59 -4.70 7.18 -14.72
CA THR A 59 -3.57 6.83 -15.58
C THR A 59 -2.75 5.64 -15.09
N VAL A 60 -3.14 4.97 -13.99
CA VAL A 60 -2.38 3.85 -13.41
C VAL A 60 -2.09 2.73 -14.40
N ASN A 61 -3.01 2.46 -15.32
CA ASN A 61 -2.88 1.41 -16.36
C ASN A 61 -2.59 1.96 -17.76
N LYS A 62 -2.21 3.25 -17.88
CA LYS A 62 -1.93 3.90 -19.16
C LYS A 62 -0.42 3.92 -19.43
N SER A 63 -0.05 3.76 -20.70
CA SER A 63 1.33 3.96 -21.14
C SER A 63 1.76 5.42 -21.03
N GLU A 64 3.06 5.68 -21.02
CA GLU A 64 3.58 7.07 -20.97
C GLU A 64 3.11 7.92 -22.15
N ILE A 65 2.95 7.32 -23.34
CA ILE A 65 2.40 8.00 -24.51
C ILE A 65 0.95 8.42 -24.26
N GLN A 66 0.13 7.55 -23.66
CA GLN A 66 -1.27 7.86 -23.33
C GLN A 66 -1.37 8.93 -22.25
N LYS A 67 -0.50 8.90 -21.23
CA LYS A 67 -0.39 9.96 -20.21
C LYS A 67 -0.04 11.30 -20.84
N GLN A 68 0.94 11.31 -21.74
CA GLN A 68 1.37 12.49 -22.46
C GLN A 68 0.27 13.07 -23.35
N ALA A 69 -0.52 12.21 -24.02
CA ALA A 69 -1.66 12.66 -24.81
C ALA A 69 -2.72 13.40 -23.97
N ILE A 70 -3.00 12.94 -22.74
CA ILE A 70 -3.91 13.64 -21.81
C ILE A 70 -3.35 15.03 -21.47
N ARG A 71 -2.07 15.11 -21.09
CA ARG A 71 -1.40 16.38 -20.76
C ARG A 71 -1.43 17.37 -21.92
N ILE A 72 -1.13 16.91 -23.13
CA ILE A 72 -1.13 17.74 -24.34
C ILE A 72 -2.54 18.27 -24.64
N ARG A 73 -3.60 17.44 -24.51
CA ARG A 73 -4.97 17.89 -24.76
C ARG A 73 -5.40 19.04 -23.84
N VAL A 74 -5.08 18.92 -22.55
CA VAL A 74 -5.36 19.98 -21.56
C VAL A 74 -4.53 21.23 -21.85
N TYR A 75 -3.22 21.07 -22.11
CA TYR A 75 -2.33 22.18 -22.44
C TYR A 75 -2.78 22.96 -23.68
N GLU A 76 -3.14 22.28 -24.77
CA GLU A 76 -3.61 22.92 -26.00
C GLU A 76 -4.95 23.65 -25.81
N CYS A 77 -5.84 23.12 -24.97
CA CYS A 77 -7.08 23.81 -24.60
C CYS A 77 -6.77 25.11 -23.81
N LEU A 78 -5.89 25.02 -22.82
CA LEU A 78 -5.45 26.17 -22.03
C LEU A 78 -4.76 27.23 -22.90
N LYS A 79 -3.95 26.82 -23.87
CA LYS A 79 -3.28 27.74 -24.80
C LYS A 79 -4.28 28.53 -25.64
N ARG A 80 -5.29 27.87 -26.22
CA ARG A 80 -6.38 28.54 -26.96
C ARG A 80 -7.19 29.47 -26.08
N PHE A 81 -7.42 29.10 -24.82
CA PHE A 81 -8.06 30.00 -23.87
C PHE A 81 -7.19 31.22 -23.60
N ALA A 82 -5.89 31.01 -23.37
CA ALA A 82 -4.96 32.07 -23.04
C ALA A 82 -4.81 33.11 -24.15
N GLU A 83 -4.87 32.71 -25.42
CA GLU A 83 -4.90 33.61 -26.58
C GLU A 83 -6.08 34.59 -26.57
N LYS A 84 -7.24 34.20 -26.00
CA LYS A 84 -8.43 35.06 -25.91
C LYS A 84 -8.34 36.12 -24.80
N PHE A 85 -7.46 35.91 -23.82
CA PHE A 85 -7.40 36.71 -22.58
C PHE A 85 -6.02 37.34 -22.33
N ASP A 86 -5.16 37.40 -23.37
CA ASP A 86 -3.75 37.84 -23.28
C ASP A 86 -3.02 37.20 -22.09
N ALA A 87 -3.18 35.88 -21.94
CA ALA A 87 -2.62 35.11 -20.85
C ALA A 87 -1.46 34.20 -21.32
N LEU A 88 -0.69 33.70 -20.35
CA LEU A 88 0.45 32.81 -20.59
C LEU A 88 0.20 31.48 -19.88
N VAL A 89 0.54 30.37 -20.54
CA VAL A 89 0.43 29.03 -19.97
C VAL A 89 1.81 28.42 -19.82
N VAL A 90 2.07 27.81 -18.67
CA VAL A 90 3.32 27.12 -18.37
C VAL A 90 3.05 25.80 -17.66
N ASN A 91 3.77 24.75 -18.08
CA ASN A 91 3.73 23.46 -17.41
C ASN A 91 4.64 23.51 -16.19
N MET A 92 4.10 23.15 -15.03
CA MET A 92 4.84 23.15 -13.76
C MET A 92 5.28 21.74 -13.39
N GLU A 93 4.34 20.79 -13.38
CA GLU A 93 4.57 19.37 -13.08
C GLU A 93 3.74 18.49 -14.04
N GLU A 94 3.65 17.19 -13.80
CA GLU A 94 2.94 16.27 -14.70
C GLU A 94 1.46 16.58 -14.85
N ASN A 95 0.78 16.89 -13.74
CA ASN A 95 -0.66 17.16 -13.70
C ASN A 95 -0.96 18.63 -13.35
N LEU A 96 0.06 19.50 -13.33
CA LEU A 96 -0.01 20.86 -12.81
C LEU A 96 0.43 21.86 -13.88
N LEU A 97 -0.45 22.80 -14.20
CA LEU A 97 -0.19 23.89 -15.12
C LEU A 97 -0.48 25.23 -14.43
N ALA A 98 0.21 26.29 -14.82
CA ALA A 98 -0.09 27.64 -14.39
C ALA A 98 -0.54 28.51 -15.58
N VAL A 99 -1.56 29.32 -15.34
CA VAL A 99 -2.08 30.33 -16.28
C VAL A 99 -1.88 31.70 -15.64
N LEU A 100 -1.02 32.51 -16.25
CA LEU A 100 -0.66 33.85 -15.79
C LEU A 100 -1.45 34.85 -16.63
N PHE A 101 -2.19 35.75 -16.00
CA PHE A 101 -3.08 36.65 -16.71
C PHE A 101 -3.13 38.03 -16.03
N TRP A 102 -3.63 39.01 -16.76
CA TRP A 102 -3.80 40.37 -16.30
C TRP A 102 -5.24 40.63 -15.84
N ILE A 103 -5.38 41.25 -14.67
CA ILE A 103 -6.64 41.83 -14.19
C ILE A 103 -6.50 43.35 -14.10
N GLU A 104 -7.41 44.06 -14.78
CA GLU A 104 -7.53 45.52 -14.71
C GLU A 104 -8.08 46.01 -13.37
N LYS A 105 -7.69 47.22 -12.99
CA LYS A 105 -7.99 47.86 -11.69
C LYS A 105 -9.48 48.22 -11.50
N ASP A 106 -10.25 48.39 -12.58
CA ASP A 106 -11.61 48.95 -12.55
C ASP A 106 -12.74 47.89 -12.50
N LYS A 107 -12.42 46.61 -12.29
CA LYS A 107 -13.45 45.58 -12.10
C LYS A 107 -14.01 45.64 -10.69
N ALA A 108 -15.35 45.66 -10.58
CA ALA A 108 -16.10 45.81 -9.32
C ALA A 108 -15.76 44.76 -8.25
N SER A 109 -15.20 43.60 -8.66
CA SER A 109 -14.56 42.63 -7.77
C SER A 109 -13.49 41.83 -8.54
N GLU A 110 -12.21 42.04 -8.23
CA GLU A 110 -11.08 41.30 -8.82
C GLU A 110 -11.24 39.78 -8.59
N VAL A 111 -11.77 39.40 -7.41
CA VAL A 111 -12.05 38.02 -7.00
C VAL A 111 -13.16 37.39 -7.85
N GLU A 112 -14.26 38.11 -8.08
CA GLU A 112 -15.37 37.59 -8.87
C GLU A 112 -14.97 37.42 -10.33
N TYR A 113 -14.23 38.38 -10.88
CA TYR A 113 -13.72 38.27 -12.25
C TYR A 113 -12.82 37.04 -12.41
N SER A 114 -11.84 36.87 -11.52
CA SER A 114 -10.91 35.74 -11.60
C SER A 114 -11.63 34.39 -11.43
N MET A 115 -12.58 34.30 -10.50
CA MET A 115 -13.44 33.11 -10.33
C MET A 115 -14.27 32.79 -11.58
N ASN A 116 -14.89 33.80 -12.21
CA ASN A 116 -15.68 33.61 -13.43
C ASN A 116 -14.82 33.17 -14.62
N THR A 117 -13.63 33.77 -14.77
CA THR A 117 -12.63 33.35 -15.76
C THR A 117 -12.19 31.91 -15.53
N GLY A 118 -11.92 31.53 -14.28
CA GLY A 118 -11.58 30.15 -13.90
C GLY A 118 -12.73 29.17 -14.18
N ALA A 119 -13.97 29.54 -13.87
CA ALA A 119 -15.14 28.71 -14.16
C ALA A 119 -15.32 28.47 -15.67
N CYS A 120 -15.20 29.52 -16.48
CA CYS A 120 -15.24 29.42 -17.94
C CYS A 120 -14.13 28.49 -18.47
N LEU A 121 -12.91 28.65 -17.96
CA LEU A 121 -11.77 27.81 -18.35
C LEU A 121 -11.99 26.34 -17.99
N LYS A 122 -12.44 26.05 -16.76
CA LYS A 122 -12.76 24.71 -16.29
C LYS A 122 -13.80 24.04 -17.19
N GLU A 123 -14.91 24.74 -17.47
CA GLU A 123 -15.96 24.24 -18.34
C GLU A 123 -15.48 23.99 -19.77
N GLN A 124 -14.63 24.87 -20.30
CA GLN A 124 -14.07 24.71 -21.64
C GLN A 124 -13.18 23.47 -21.73
N VAL A 125 -12.31 23.25 -20.74
CA VAL A 125 -11.45 22.05 -20.69
C VAL A 125 -12.30 20.79 -20.63
N GLU A 126 -13.32 20.74 -19.77
CA GLU A 126 -14.22 19.58 -19.69
C GLU A 126 -14.97 19.34 -21.01
N LYS A 127 -15.52 20.39 -21.63
CA LYS A 127 -16.30 20.27 -22.89
C LYS A 127 -15.42 19.84 -24.08
N GLU A 128 -14.21 20.38 -24.21
CA GLU A 128 -13.32 20.09 -25.34
C GLU A 128 -12.54 18.77 -25.17
N THR A 129 -12.26 18.37 -23.93
CA THR A 129 -11.34 17.25 -23.66
C THR A 129 -11.98 16.09 -22.88
N GLY A 130 -13.11 16.29 -22.22
CA GLY A 130 -13.71 15.31 -21.30
C GLY A 130 -12.84 15.02 -20.08
N ILE A 131 -11.93 15.94 -19.74
CA ILE A 131 -11.00 15.82 -18.62
C ILE A 131 -11.38 16.86 -17.57
N SER A 132 -11.64 16.39 -16.34
CA SER A 132 -11.91 17.25 -15.21
C SER A 132 -10.64 17.92 -14.72
N VAL A 133 -10.74 19.22 -14.47
CA VAL A 133 -9.67 20.01 -13.85
C VAL A 133 -10.19 20.78 -12.66
N SER A 134 -9.32 20.99 -11.68
CA SER A 134 -9.57 21.91 -10.57
C SER A 134 -8.60 23.08 -10.63
N ILE A 135 -9.10 24.26 -10.29
CA ILE A 135 -8.41 25.52 -10.47
C ILE A 135 -8.28 26.23 -9.12
N GLY A 136 -7.05 26.56 -8.73
CA GLY A 136 -6.77 27.47 -7.63
C GLY A 136 -6.34 28.83 -8.15
N ILE A 137 -6.75 29.90 -7.51
CA ILE A 137 -6.54 31.27 -7.97
C ILE A 137 -5.92 32.10 -6.84
N GLY A 138 -4.79 32.73 -7.13
CA GLY A 138 -4.11 33.65 -6.22
C GLY A 138 -4.63 35.07 -6.36
N ARG A 139 -4.16 35.96 -5.47
CA ARG A 139 -4.50 37.38 -5.51
C ARG A 139 -3.77 38.08 -6.64
N ARG A 140 -4.28 39.25 -6.96
CA ARG A 140 -3.63 40.19 -7.86
C ARG A 140 -2.54 40.98 -7.12
N TYR A 141 -1.38 41.09 -7.75
CA TYR A 141 -0.27 41.92 -7.28
C TYR A 141 0.01 43.08 -8.22
N LYS A 142 0.63 44.15 -7.72
CA LYS A 142 1.00 45.30 -8.57
C LYS A 142 2.34 45.09 -9.24
N ASP A 143 3.28 44.51 -8.51
CA ASP A 143 4.60 44.18 -9.00
C ASP A 143 4.60 42.76 -9.55
N ILE A 144 5.19 42.59 -10.73
CA ILE A 144 5.39 41.28 -11.33
C ILE A 144 6.38 40.44 -10.53
N LEU A 145 7.29 41.06 -9.77
CA LEU A 145 8.17 40.34 -8.86
C LEU A 145 7.39 39.62 -7.75
N ASP A 146 6.21 40.10 -7.39
CA ASP A 146 5.32 39.45 -6.41
C ASP A 146 4.43 38.37 -7.03
N LEU A 147 4.54 38.09 -8.33
CA LEU A 147 3.71 37.08 -9.01
C LEU A 147 3.91 35.67 -8.45
N HIS A 148 5.11 35.37 -7.93
CA HIS A 148 5.39 34.13 -7.20
C HIS A 148 4.52 33.96 -5.95
N ILE A 149 4.06 35.06 -5.32
CA ILE A 149 3.15 35.01 -4.17
C ILE A 149 1.76 34.58 -4.66
N SER A 150 1.26 35.18 -5.74
CA SER A 150 0.01 34.76 -6.39
C SER A 150 0.05 33.28 -6.78
N TYR A 151 1.18 32.77 -7.26
CA TYR A 151 1.35 31.35 -7.55
C TYR A 151 1.24 30.46 -6.30
N LYS A 152 1.93 30.82 -5.21
CA LYS A 152 1.85 30.07 -3.93
C LYS A 152 0.42 30.06 -3.38
N GLU A 153 -0.28 31.19 -3.47
CA GLU A 153 -1.68 31.31 -3.10
C GLU A 153 -2.59 30.44 -3.97
N ALA A 154 -2.40 30.46 -5.29
CA ALA A 154 -3.12 29.63 -6.24
C ALA A 154 -2.93 28.13 -5.97
N LEU A 155 -1.70 27.69 -5.65
CA LEU A 155 -1.41 26.32 -5.23
C LEU A 155 -2.18 25.96 -3.95
N SER A 156 -2.08 26.81 -2.92
CA SER A 156 -2.77 26.60 -1.64
C SER A 156 -4.30 26.52 -1.82
N ALA A 157 -4.87 27.41 -2.63
CA ALA A 157 -6.29 27.39 -2.96
C ALA A 157 -6.65 26.08 -3.70
N CYS A 158 -5.84 25.65 -4.66
CA CYS A 158 -6.09 24.42 -5.42
C CYS A 158 -6.04 23.16 -4.54
N HIS A 159 -5.17 23.12 -3.53
CA HIS A 159 -5.05 21.97 -2.61
C HIS A 159 -6.33 21.68 -1.81
N HIS A 160 -7.25 22.65 -1.68
CA HIS A 160 -8.55 22.44 -1.03
C HIS A 160 -9.44 21.43 -1.77
N LYS A 161 -9.16 21.16 -3.06
CA LYS A 161 -9.80 20.08 -3.81
C LYS A 161 -9.66 18.71 -3.14
N PHE A 162 -8.63 18.53 -2.31
CA PHE A 162 -8.43 17.31 -1.54
C PHE A 162 -9.64 16.96 -0.66
N PHE A 163 -10.32 17.98 -0.13
CA PHE A 163 -11.53 17.84 0.69
C PHE A 163 -12.82 18.05 -0.12
N LEU A 164 -12.84 19.02 -1.03
CA LEU A 164 -14.03 19.40 -1.80
C LEU A 164 -14.33 18.47 -2.99
N GLY A 165 -13.35 17.65 -3.38
CA GLY A 165 -13.43 16.79 -4.55
C GLY A 165 -12.97 17.48 -5.84
N LYS A 166 -13.30 16.87 -6.98
CA LYS A 166 -12.88 17.31 -8.32
C LYS A 166 -13.71 18.49 -8.85
N SER A 167 -13.26 19.06 -9.97
CA SER A 167 -13.97 20.11 -10.72
C SER A 167 -14.20 21.40 -9.92
N GLN A 168 -13.21 21.81 -9.13
CA GLN A 168 -13.33 22.98 -8.26
C GLN A 168 -12.74 24.24 -8.89
N VAL A 169 -13.23 25.41 -8.49
CA VAL A 169 -12.60 26.72 -8.76
C VAL A 169 -12.56 27.47 -7.44
N ILE A 170 -11.36 27.76 -6.96
CA ILE A 170 -11.15 28.24 -5.58
C ILE A 170 -10.22 29.44 -5.63
N HIS A 171 -10.71 30.59 -5.17
CA HIS A 171 -9.88 31.76 -4.92
C HIS A 171 -9.31 31.70 -3.50
N ILE A 172 -8.07 32.14 -3.31
CA ILE A 172 -7.41 32.11 -2.00
C ILE A 172 -8.17 32.90 -0.91
N ASP A 173 -8.83 34.01 -1.26
CA ASP A 173 -9.66 34.78 -0.32
C ASP A 173 -10.93 34.04 0.13
N ASN A 174 -11.37 33.04 -0.63
CA ASN A 174 -12.51 32.20 -0.29
C ASN A 174 -12.07 30.87 0.36
N ALA A 175 -10.76 30.63 0.47
CA ALA A 175 -10.20 29.42 1.04
C ALA A 175 -9.97 29.58 2.54
N LEU A 176 -10.20 28.51 3.30
CA LEU A 176 -9.85 28.48 4.71
C LEU A 176 -8.32 28.34 4.84
N PRO A 177 -7.66 29.02 5.79
CA PRO A 177 -6.25 28.77 6.05
C PRO A 177 -6.04 27.31 6.45
N PHE A 178 -5.02 26.66 5.87
CA PHE A 178 -4.70 25.30 6.29
C PHE A 178 -4.22 25.29 7.75
N SER A 179 -4.72 24.33 8.51
CA SER A 179 -4.27 24.08 9.88
C SER A 179 -3.18 23.02 9.91
N GLU A 180 -2.18 23.22 10.78
CA GLU A 180 -1.19 22.21 11.16
C GLU A 180 -1.57 21.51 12.48
N ASP A 181 -2.74 21.81 13.05
CA ASP A 181 -3.24 21.20 14.29
C ASP A 181 -3.72 19.76 14.03
N LEU A 182 -2.84 18.83 14.36
CA LEU A 182 -3.04 17.39 14.25
C LEU A 182 -3.47 16.75 15.58
N GLY A 183 -4.11 17.46 16.52
CA GLY A 183 -4.47 16.90 17.84
C GLY A 183 -5.23 15.55 17.84
N LEU A 184 -5.76 15.12 16.68
CA LEU A 184 -6.43 13.83 16.46
C LEU A 184 -5.46 12.66 16.15
N TYR A 185 -4.21 12.95 15.76
CA TYR A 185 -3.14 11.96 15.57
C TYR A 185 -2.35 11.80 16.86
N SER A 186 -2.91 11.04 17.81
CA SER A 186 -2.27 10.77 19.10
C SER A 186 -1.61 9.39 19.12
N VAL A 187 -0.64 9.23 20.02
CA VAL A 187 -0.02 7.94 20.35
C VAL A 187 -1.06 6.89 20.76
N GLU A 188 -2.19 7.35 21.32
CA GLU A 188 -3.30 6.47 21.70
C GLU A 188 -3.98 5.86 20.46
N VAL A 189 -4.24 6.64 19.41
CA VAL A 189 -4.84 6.12 18.17
C VAL A 189 -3.91 5.10 17.49
N GLU A 190 -2.61 5.38 17.45
CA GLU A 190 -1.59 4.45 16.94
C GLU A 190 -1.57 3.13 17.71
N SER A 191 -1.63 3.22 19.05
CA SER A 191 -1.66 2.06 19.94
C SER A 191 -2.93 1.23 19.73
N GLN A 192 -4.09 1.88 19.64
CA GLN A 192 -5.36 1.21 19.39
C GLN A 192 -5.38 0.52 18.02
N LEU A 193 -4.90 1.17 16.95
CA LEU A 193 -4.78 0.55 15.63
C LEU A 193 -3.84 -0.66 15.66
N SER A 194 -2.71 -0.55 16.34
CA SER A 194 -1.76 -1.66 16.49
C SER A 194 -2.42 -2.87 17.16
N VAL A 195 -3.17 -2.66 18.25
CA VAL A 195 -3.91 -3.73 18.93
C VAL A 195 -4.91 -4.41 18.00
N ARG A 196 -5.67 -3.64 17.21
CA ARG A 196 -6.65 -4.20 16.25
C ARG A 196 -5.99 -4.99 15.14
N VAL A 197 -4.92 -4.45 14.55
CA VAL A 197 -4.15 -5.13 13.49
C VAL A 197 -3.56 -6.45 14.00
N LEU A 198 -2.92 -6.42 15.18
CA LEU A 198 -2.39 -7.62 15.81
C LEU A 198 -3.50 -8.60 16.19
N ALA A 199 -4.70 -8.15 16.56
CA ALA A 199 -5.85 -9.03 16.79
C ALA A 199 -6.46 -9.60 15.48
N CYS A 200 -5.98 -9.20 14.30
CA CYS A 200 -6.62 -9.44 13.00
C CYS A 200 -8.09 -8.92 12.94
N ASP A 201 -8.39 -7.87 13.68
CA ASP A 201 -9.71 -7.22 13.75
C ASP A 201 -9.83 -6.13 12.67
N GLU A 202 -10.19 -6.53 11.46
CA GLU A 202 -10.33 -5.63 10.29
C GLU A 202 -11.41 -4.57 10.52
N GLU A 203 -12.57 -4.95 11.06
CA GLU A 203 -13.69 -4.03 11.30
C GLU A 203 -13.35 -2.98 12.36
N GLY A 204 -12.75 -3.41 13.48
CA GLY A 204 -12.30 -2.50 14.52
C GLY A 204 -11.24 -1.51 14.02
N ALA A 205 -10.27 -1.96 13.22
CA ALA A 205 -9.27 -1.08 12.63
C ALA A 205 -9.89 -0.07 11.65
N TYR A 206 -10.86 -0.49 10.84
CA TYR A 206 -11.56 0.40 9.90
C TYR A 206 -12.43 1.45 10.59
N ASN A 207 -13.03 1.12 11.73
CA ASN A 207 -13.80 2.09 12.51
C ASN A 207 -12.89 3.20 13.07
N ILE A 208 -11.73 2.83 13.63
CA ILE A 208 -10.74 3.82 14.11
C ILE A 208 -10.25 4.72 12.96
N LEU A 209 -9.94 4.12 11.80
CA LEU A 209 -9.51 4.89 10.63
C LEU A 209 -10.60 5.86 10.15
N ARG A 210 -11.87 5.45 10.18
CA ARG A 210 -13.00 6.30 9.79
C ARG A 210 -13.17 7.48 10.73
N GLU A 211 -13.02 7.25 12.04
CA GLU A 211 -13.07 8.31 13.04
C GLU A 211 -11.89 9.29 12.88
N LEU A 212 -10.68 8.75 12.71
CA LEU A 212 -9.48 9.55 12.47
C LEU A 212 -9.62 10.40 11.20
N MET A 213 -10.14 9.85 10.10
CA MET A 213 -10.30 10.54 8.82
C MET A 213 -11.67 11.24 8.65
N GLY A 214 -12.44 11.38 9.73
CA GLY A 214 -13.82 11.87 9.71
C GLY A 214 -13.95 13.40 9.57
N ASP A 215 -15.20 13.86 9.67
CA ASP A 215 -15.62 15.23 9.35
C ASP A 215 -14.89 16.32 10.15
N THR A 216 -14.43 16.02 11.37
CA THR A 216 -13.67 16.95 12.22
C THR A 216 -12.37 17.41 11.57
N LEU A 217 -11.66 16.54 10.83
CA LEU A 217 -10.45 16.94 10.09
C LEU A 217 -10.78 17.80 8.87
N GLN A 218 -11.92 17.55 8.22
CA GLN A 218 -12.37 18.31 7.07
C GLN A 218 -12.71 19.76 7.46
N GLN A 219 -13.33 19.93 8.63
CA GLN A 219 -13.70 21.26 9.15
C GLN A 219 -12.48 22.10 9.56
N LYS A 220 -11.38 21.47 9.98
CA LYS A 220 -10.14 22.17 10.34
C LYS A 220 -9.28 22.56 9.13
N ALA A 221 -9.65 22.15 7.91
CA ALA A 221 -8.85 22.29 6.70
C ALA A 221 -7.39 21.93 6.98
N ILE A 222 -7.13 20.69 7.39
CA ILE A 222 -5.74 20.30 7.70
C ILE A 222 -4.91 20.28 6.44
N ASN A 223 -3.65 20.71 6.52
CA ASN A 223 -2.73 20.66 5.40
C ASN A 223 -2.63 19.20 4.86
N PRO A 224 -2.99 18.95 3.59
CA PRO A 224 -3.00 17.59 3.03
C PRO A 224 -1.64 16.90 3.09
N LEU A 225 -0.53 17.62 2.96
CA LEU A 225 0.81 17.04 3.05
C LEU A 225 1.09 16.57 4.48
N THR A 226 0.76 17.39 5.47
CA THR A 226 0.93 17.07 6.89
C THR A 226 0.10 15.83 7.27
N MET A 227 -1.15 15.75 6.80
CA MET A 227 -1.99 14.57 6.97
C MET A 227 -1.38 13.32 6.34
N LYS A 228 -0.92 13.40 5.09
CA LYS A 228 -0.28 12.30 4.37
C LYS A 228 0.96 11.80 5.11
N THR A 229 1.80 12.69 5.64
CA THR A 229 2.96 12.32 6.45
C THR A 229 2.57 11.53 7.70
N ARG A 230 1.54 11.96 8.43
CA ARG A 230 1.07 11.20 9.61
C ARG A 230 0.50 9.83 9.26
N LEU A 231 -0.23 9.72 8.15
CA LEU A 231 -0.73 8.42 7.70
C LEU A 231 0.40 7.46 7.30
N ILE A 232 1.49 7.98 6.72
CA ILE A 232 2.71 7.21 6.45
C ILE A 232 3.36 6.73 7.75
N GLU A 233 3.47 7.58 8.77
CA GLU A 233 3.99 7.20 10.09
C GLU A 233 3.15 6.09 10.75
N ILE A 234 1.81 6.19 10.70
CA ILE A 234 0.90 5.14 11.19
C ILE A 234 1.17 3.82 10.46
N ILE A 235 1.14 3.82 9.12
CA ILE A 235 1.33 2.58 8.34
C ILE A 235 2.70 1.95 8.63
N THR A 236 3.76 2.75 8.65
CA THR A 236 5.12 2.23 8.91
C THR A 236 5.24 1.66 10.33
N THR A 237 4.56 2.25 11.30
CA THR A 237 4.47 1.73 12.68
C THR A 237 3.72 0.40 12.72
N LEU A 238 2.55 0.31 12.06
CA LEU A 238 1.77 -0.92 11.97
C LEU A 238 2.54 -2.06 11.29
N MET A 239 3.33 -1.76 10.26
CA MET A 239 4.19 -2.74 9.60
C MET A 239 5.29 -3.23 10.55
N ARG A 240 5.91 -2.34 11.33
CA ARG A 240 6.97 -2.71 12.29
C ARG A 240 6.46 -3.67 13.35
N VAL A 241 5.34 -3.35 14.00
CA VAL A 241 4.75 -4.24 15.03
C VAL A 241 4.26 -5.56 14.42
N SER A 242 3.87 -5.56 13.14
CA SER A 242 3.45 -6.78 12.44
C SER A 242 4.62 -7.72 12.18
N VAL A 243 5.80 -7.20 11.81
CA VAL A 243 7.02 -8.00 11.68
C VAL A 243 7.40 -8.65 13.01
N GLU A 244 7.31 -7.90 14.11
CA GLU A 244 7.54 -8.44 15.46
C GLU A 244 6.56 -9.57 15.83
N ALA A 245 5.34 -9.53 15.27
CA ALA A 245 4.31 -10.55 15.42
C ALA A 245 4.42 -11.73 14.42
N GLY A 246 5.50 -11.80 13.64
CA GLY A 246 5.80 -12.90 12.72
C GLY A 246 5.33 -12.68 11.27
N ALA A 247 4.89 -11.47 10.91
CA ALA A 247 4.60 -11.14 9.52
C ALA A 247 5.89 -11.12 8.67
N ASP A 248 5.74 -11.31 7.36
CA ASP A 248 6.88 -11.33 6.44
C ASP A 248 7.42 -9.93 6.18
N GLN A 249 8.71 -9.72 6.46
CA GLN A 249 9.34 -8.42 6.30
C GLN A 249 9.44 -7.99 4.82
N GLU A 250 9.68 -8.92 3.89
CA GLU A 250 9.84 -8.59 2.47
C GLU A 250 8.50 -8.22 1.84
N ASN A 251 7.45 -8.99 2.12
CA ASN A 251 6.09 -8.66 1.65
C ASN A 251 5.63 -7.31 2.19
N LEU A 252 5.88 -7.03 3.47
CA LEU A 252 5.53 -5.75 4.09
C LEU A 252 6.36 -4.59 3.54
N ALA A 253 7.63 -4.80 3.17
CA ALA A 253 8.44 -3.77 2.51
C ALA A 253 7.89 -3.41 1.13
N VAL A 254 7.46 -4.39 0.34
CA VAL A 254 6.81 -4.16 -0.97
C VAL A 254 5.47 -3.44 -0.79
N LEU A 255 4.67 -3.84 0.20
CA LEU A 255 3.42 -3.15 0.54
C LEU A 255 3.68 -1.71 0.96
N SER A 256 4.69 -1.46 1.79
CA SER A 256 5.12 -0.13 2.25
C SER A 256 5.40 0.81 1.08
N GLY A 257 6.23 0.39 0.13
CA GLY A 257 6.54 1.20 -1.05
C GLY A 257 5.30 1.61 -1.85
N LYS A 258 4.40 0.65 -2.11
CA LYS A 258 3.13 0.91 -2.82
C LYS A 258 2.21 1.85 -2.03
N CYS A 259 2.12 1.67 -0.72
CA CYS A 259 1.30 2.51 0.15
C CYS A 259 1.81 3.94 0.20
N VAL A 260 3.11 4.15 0.42
CA VAL A 260 3.72 5.49 0.47
C VAL A 260 3.52 6.23 -0.86
N GLU A 261 3.80 5.56 -1.99
CA GLU A 261 3.57 6.13 -3.32
C GLU A 261 2.10 6.52 -3.52
N GLY A 262 1.16 5.62 -3.18
CA GLY A 262 -0.27 5.87 -3.30
C GLY A 262 -0.75 7.03 -2.41
N ILE A 263 -0.23 7.14 -1.19
CA ILE A 263 -0.60 8.20 -0.24
C ILE A 263 -0.21 9.56 -0.81
N LEU A 264 1.04 9.69 -1.27
CA LEU A 264 1.54 10.93 -1.85
C LEU A 264 0.74 11.33 -3.10
N LYS A 265 0.41 10.36 -3.96
CA LYS A 265 -0.34 10.57 -5.21
C LYS A 265 -1.86 10.66 -5.07
N SER A 266 -2.41 10.53 -3.86
CA SER A 266 -3.85 10.62 -3.64
C SER A 266 -4.34 12.07 -3.76
N ASP A 267 -5.29 12.31 -4.68
CA ASP A 267 -5.84 13.64 -4.97
C ASP A 267 -7.07 14.00 -4.11
N THR A 268 -7.66 13.03 -3.42
CA THR A 268 -8.87 13.23 -2.60
C THR A 268 -8.81 12.46 -1.28
N MET A 269 -9.53 12.96 -0.27
CA MET A 269 -9.71 12.28 1.01
C MET A 269 -10.28 10.87 0.84
N THR A 270 -11.30 10.72 -0.01
CA THR A 270 -11.96 9.43 -0.24
C THR A 270 -11.01 8.40 -0.85
N ALA A 271 -10.18 8.82 -1.81
CA ALA A 271 -9.15 7.95 -2.37
C ALA A 271 -8.11 7.56 -1.31
N LEU A 272 -7.68 8.51 -0.49
CA LEU A 272 -6.72 8.27 0.58
C LEU A 272 -7.27 7.30 1.64
N GLN A 273 -8.54 7.45 2.04
CA GLN A 273 -9.21 6.56 2.98
C GLN A 273 -9.30 5.13 2.44
N SER A 274 -9.69 4.96 1.18
CA SER A 274 -9.74 3.65 0.52
C SER A 274 -8.35 2.99 0.48
N LEU A 275 -7.31 3.77 0.16
CA LEU A 275 -5.93 3.28 0.18
C LEU A 275 -5.49 2.84 1.57
N MET A 276 -5.79 3.62 2.61
CA MET A 276 -5.47 3.28 4.00
C MET A 276 -6.17 1.98 4.43
N GLN A 277 -7.44 1.78 4.04
CA GLN A 277 -8.16 0.53 4.32
C GLN A 277 -7.52 -0.68 3.63
N GLN A 278 -7.09 -0.53 2.37
CA GLN A 278 -6.39 -1.57 1.64
C GLN A 278 -5.03 -1.90 2.26
N ALA A 279 -4.30 -0.88 2.71
CA ALA A 279 -3.02 -1.04 3.40
C ALA A 279 -3.18 -1.84 4.70
N ILE A 280 -4.10 -1.42 5.57
CA ILE A 280 -4.40 -2.11 6.84
C ILE A 280 -4.79 -3.57 6.59
N LYS A 281 -5.62 -3.82 5.57
CA LYS A 281 -6.01 -5.18 5.19
C LYS A 281 -4.81 -6.04 4.78
N GLY A 282 -3.93 -5.50 3.94
CA GLY A 282 -2.71 -6.18 3.52
C GLY A 282 -1.81 -6.53 4.72
N ILE A 283 -1.68 -5.60 5.68
CA ILE A 283 -0.91 -5.83 6.91
C ILE A 283 -1.55 -6.96 7.74
N ILE A 284 -2.86 -6.90 7.99
CA ILE A 284 -3.58 -7.94 8.75
C ILE A 284 -3.43 -9.32 8.10
N GLN A 285 -3.48 -9.38 6.77
CA GLN A 285 -3.27 -10.62 6.02
C GLN A 285 -1.86 -11.18 6.24
N GLU A 286 -0.82 -10.35 6.20
CA GLU A 286 0.55 -10.80 6.49
C GLU A 286 0.72 -11.26 7.93
N VAL A 287 0.10 -10.59 8.92
CA VAL A 287 0.09 -11.05 10.32
C VAL A 287 -0.57 -12.42 10.44
N TYR A 288 -1.72 -12.61 9.79
CA TYR A 288 -2.42 -13.90 9.78
C TYR A 288 -1.58 -15.02 9.15
N GLN A 289 -0.94 -14.76 8.01
CA GLN A 289 -0.06 -15.74 7.37
C GLN A 289 1.21 -16.01 8.19
N GLY A 290 1.76 -14.99 8.84
CA GLY A 290 2.86 -15.11 9.80
C GLY A 290 2.53 -16.07 10.93
N ARG A 291 1.38 -15.88 11.58
CA ARG A 291 0.87 -16.80 12.62
C ARG A 291 0.68 -18.22 12.12
N LYS A 292 0.15 -18.38 10.91
CA LYS A 292 -0.02 -19.69 10.29
C LYS A 292 1.32 -20.38 10.08
N ARG A 293 2.33 -19.67 9.56
CA ARG A 293 3.71 -20.19 9.40
C ARG A 293 4.32 -20.62 10.73
N MET A 294 4.23 -19.79 11.77
CA MET A 294 4.71 -20.15 13.11
C MET A 294 4.02 -21.40 13.65
N ASN A 295 2.70 -21.52 13.48
CA ASN A 295 1.98 -22.74 13.87
C ASN A 295 2.48 -23.98 13.10
N LEU A 296 2.74 -23.88 11.80
CA LEU A 296 3.30 -24.98 11.01
C LEU A 296 4.67 -25.39 11.55
N GLU A 297 5.57 -24.44 11.82
CA GLU A 297 6.90 -24.72 12.38
C GLU A 297 6.84 -25.39 13.76
N VAL A 298 5.91 -24.96 14.63
CA VAL A 298 5.66 -25.59 15.93
C VAL A 298 5.28 -27.06 15.76
N PHE A 299 4.39 -27.37 14.83
CA PHE A 299 3.99 -28.76 14.59
C PHE A 299 5.05 -29.58 13.86
N GLU A 300 5.87 -28.98 12.99
CA GLU A 300 7.03 -29.66 12.39
C GLU A 300 8.08 -30.04 13.44
N LYS A 301 8.39 -29.14 14.39
CA LYS A 301 9.25 -29.43 15.55
C LYS A 301 8.68 -30.55 16.40
N ALA A 302 7.37 -30.54 16.67
CA ALA A 302 6.70 -31.62 17.39
C ALA A 302 6.83 -32.97 16.66
N LEU A 303 6.62 -32.99 15.34
CA LEU A 303 6.78 -34.22 14.54
C LEU A 303 8.21 -34.75 14.57
N ASN A 304 9.22 -33.89 14.50
CA ASN A 304 10.62 -34.29 14.60
C ASN A 304 10.93 -34.87 15.99
N TYR A 305 10.48 -34.20 17.06
CA TYR A 305 10.63 -34.72 18.41
C TYR A 305 10.00 -36.11 18.58
N ILE A 306 8.79 -36.32 18.04
CA ILE A 306 8.12 -37.62 18.06
C ILE A 306 8.93 -38.67 17.29
N ARG A 307 9.47 -38.33 16.11
CA ARG A 307 10.31 -39.24 15.31
C ARG A 307 11.61 -39.62 16.00
N ASP A 308 12.17 -38.73 16.80
CA ASP A 308 13.41 -39.00 17.51
C ASP A 308 13.17 -39.79 18.81
N ASN A 309 11.93 -39.81 19.32
CA ASN A 309 11.59 -40.38 20.62
C ASN A 309 10.48 -41.45 20.60
N PHE A 310 9.96 -41.87 19.45
CA PHE A 310 8.83 -42.82 19.39
C PHE A 310 9.14 -44.18 20.04
N ASN A 311 10.42 -44.55 20.14
CA ASN A 311 10.90 -45.82 20.68
C ASN A 311 10.79 -45.93 22.22
N ARG A 312 10.38 -44.86 22.91
CA ARG A 312 10.09 -44.86 24.34
C ARG A 312 8.65 -44.39 24.60
N PRO A 313 8.10 -44.57 25.81
CA PRO A 313 6.86 -43.92 26.19
C PRO A 313 7.03 -42.40 26.06
N ILE A 314 6.22 -41.80 25.18
CA ILE A 314 6.11 -40.36 24.99
C ILE A 314 4.66 -39.98 25.23
N THR A 315 4.44 -38.89 25.96
CA THR A 315 3.09 -38.39 26.25
C THR A 315 2.79 -37.14 25.43
N LEU A 316 1.51 -36.80 25.32
CA LEU A 316 1.11 -35.58 24.62
C LEU A 316 1.66 -34.35 25.35
N GLU A 317 1.60 -34.38 26.69
CA GLU A 317 2.09 -33.34 27.59
C GLU A 317 3.57 -33.07 27.36
N GLU A 318 4.38 -34.13 27.27
CA GLU A 318 5.82 -34.02 27.03
C GLU A 318 6.14 -33.31 25.70
N VAL A 319 5.44 -33.68 24.63
CA VAL A 319 5.67 -33.06 23.32
C VAL A 319 5.15 -31.63 23.29
N SER A 320 4.01 -31.36 23.93
CA SER A 320 3.48 -29.99 24.03
C SER A 320 4.40 -29.07 24.84
N ASP A 321 5.01 -29.58 25.90
CA ASP A 321 5.99 -28.85 26.71
C ASP A 321 7.28 -28.58 25.90
N HIS A 322 7.74 -29.56 25.11
CA HIS A 322 8.91 -29.40 24.24
C HIS A 322 8.74 -28.29 23.20
N VAL A 323 7.52 -28.08 22.70
CA VAL A 323 7.20 -27.03 21.74
C VAL A 323 6.52 -25.80 22.36
N HIS A 324 6.54 -25.70 23.70
CA HIS A 324 6.07 -24.54 24.47
C HIS A 324 4.60 -24.13 24.21
N ILE A 325 3.71 -25.10 24.01
CA ILE A 325 2.26 -24.85 23.88
C ILE A 325 1.47 -25.72 24.86
N SER A 326 0.25 -25.29 25.21
CA SER A 326 -0.57 -26.06 26.15
C SER A 326 -0.98 -27.41 25.56
N PRO A 327 -1.14 -28.47 26.38
CA PRO A 327 -1.63 -29.78 25.93
C PRO A 327 -2.96 -29.71 25.18
N TYR A 328 -3.87 -28.82 25.62
CA TYR A 328 -5.16 -28.60 24.96
C TYR A 328 -5.00 -28.05 23.53
N TYR A 329 -4.17 -27.01 23.36
CA TYR A 329 -3.90 -26.43 22.05
C TYR A 329 -3.17 -27.41 21.14
N PHE A 330 -2.18 -28.13 21.70
CA PHE A 330 -1.44 -29.16 20.99
C PHE A 330 -2.37 -30.26 20.45
N SER A 331 -3.26 -30.81 21.28
CA SER A 331 -4.17 -31.89 20.87
C SER A 331 -5.06 -31.48 19.69
N HIS A 332 -5.67 -30.29 19.77
CA HIS A 332 -6.50 -29.76 18.69
C HIS A 332 -5.70 -29.45 17.42
N GLY A 333 -4.59 -28.72 17.55
CA GLY A 333 -3.78 -28.31 16.41
C GLY A 333 -3.07 -29.48 15.74
N PHE A 334 -2.59 -30.46 16.50
CA PHE A 334 -1.92 -31.65 15.98
C PHE A 334 -2.84 -32.50 15.10
N LYS A 335 -4.10 -32.67 15.51
CA LYS A 335 -5.10 -33.38 14.71
C LYS A 335 -5.43 -32.61 13.42
N ASN A 336 -5.54 -31.29 13.49
CA ASN A 336 -5.77 -30.47 12.31
C ASN A 336 -4.59 -30.49 11.34
N PHE A 337 -3.36 -30.53 11.87
CA PHE A 337 -2.13 -30.53 11.08
C PHE A 337 -1.82 -31.89 10.44
N THR A 338 -1.98 -32.99 11.19
CA THR A 338 -1.62 -34.34 10.74
C THR A 338 -2.79 -35.17 10.20
N GLY A 339 -4.03 -34.71 10.41
CA GLY A 339 -5.25 -35.45 10.11
C GLY A 339 -5.57 -36.58 11.11
N MET A 340 -4.74 -36.81 12.13
CA MET A 340 -4.90 -37.89 13.11
C MET A 340 -4.56 -37.42 14.53
N ASN A 341 -5.09 -38.08 15.55
CA ASN A 341 -4.71 -37.73 16.93
C ASN A 341 -3.28 -38.18 17.25
N PHE A 342 -2.72 -37.65 18.34
CA PHE A 342 -1.36 -37.93 18.79
C PHE A 342 -1.07 -39.44 18.96
N ILE A 343 -1.97 -40.16 19.64
CA ILE A 343 -1.78 -41.59 19.95
C ILE A 343 -1.76 -42.41 18.66
N ASP A 344 -2.68 -42.14 17.74
CA ASP A 344 -2.77 -42.82 16.45
C ASP A 344 -1.53 -42.55 15.60
N TYR A 345 -1.01 -41.32 15.62
CA TYR A 345 0.21 -40.95 14.91
C TYR A 345 1.42 -41.74 15.42
N VAL A 346 1.65 -41.73 16.74
CA VAL A 346 2.77 -42.46 17.36
C VAL A 346 2.63 -43.97 17.10
N THR A 347 1.41 -44.51 17.23
CA THR A 347 1.13 -45.92 16.98
C THR A 347 1.45 -46.29 15.52
N LYS A 348 0.99 -45.48 14.56
CA LYS A 348 1.28 -45.69 13.14
C LYS A 348 2.78 -45.65 12.86
N LEU A 349 3.48 -44.64 13.38
CA LEU A 349 4.93 -44.50 13.22
C LEU A 349 5.68 -45.73 13.75
N ARG A 350 5.35 -46.19 14.96
CA ARG A 350 5.93 -47.41 15.56
C ARG A 350 5.71 -48.65 14.70
N ILE A 351 4.51 -48.82 14.16
CA ILE A 351 4.17 -49.97 13.33
C ILE A 351 4.86 -49.90 11.97
N ASP A 352 4.99 -48.72 11.38
CA ASP A 352 5.70 -48.55 10.12
C ASP A 352 7.21 -48.82 10.27
N GLU A 353 7.83 -48.39 11.38
CA GLU A 353 9.21 -48.77 11.71
C GLU A 353 9.35 -50.27 12.02
N ALA A 354 8.37 -50.87 12.73
CA ALA A 354 8.37 -52.31 12.96
C ALA A 354 8.30 -53.11 11.65
N LYS A 355 7.48 -52.67 10.68
CA LYS A 355 7.42 -53.30 9.35
C LYS A 355 8.79 -53.24 8.68
N LYS A 356 9.49 -52.11 8.74
CA LYS A 356 10.85 -51.97 8.17
C LYS A 356 11.80 -52.98 8.83
N LEU A 357 11.90 -52.98 10.15
CA LEU A 357 12.78 -53.89 10.89
C LEU A 357 12.48 -55.37 10.64
N LEU A 358 11.20 -55.75 10.55
CA LEU A 358 10.78 -57.12 10.24
C LEU A 358 11.25 -57.57 8.84
N LEU A 359 11.41 -56.64 7.90
CA LEU A 359 11.81 -56.92 6.52
C LEU A 359 13.32 -56.84 6.32
N THR A 360 14.01 -55.95 7.05
CA THR A 360 15.43 -55.65 6.84
C THR A 360 16.37 -56.31 7.84
N THR A 361 15.84 -56.94 8.90
CA THR A 361 16.67 -57.53 9.97
C THR A 361 16.26 -58.95 10.33
N ASP A 362 17.19 -59.69 10.94
CA ASP A 362 16.94 -61.02 11.49
C ASP A 362 16.47 -61.01 12.95
N MET A 363 16.27 -59.82 13.54
CA MET A 363 15.81 -59.65 14.93
C MET A 363 14.50 -60.40 15.19
N ASN A 364 14.36 -61.02 16.37
CA ASN A 364 13.12 -61.69 16.72
C ASN A 364 11.98 -60.66 16.94
N VAL A 365 10.74 -61.13 16.84
CA VAL A 365 9.54 -60.27 16.91
C VAL A 365 9.45 -59.51 18.24
N GLY A 366 9.90 -60.11 19.34
CA GLY A 366 9.88 -59.49 20.67
C GLY A 366 10.88 -58.34 20.78
N ASP A 367 12.09 -58.52 20.26
CA ASP A 367 13.14 -57.49 20.26
C ASP A 367 12.79 -56.32 19.36
N ILE A 368 12.19 -56.58 18.19
CA ILE A 368 11.64 -55.52 17.32
C ILE A 368 10.55 -54.75 18.06
N GLY A 369 9.64 -55.43 18.76
CA GLY A 369 8.60 -54.81 19.57
C GLY A 369 9.19 -53.83 20.60
N LYS A 370 10.22 -54.26 21.34
CA LYS A 370 10.93 -53.41 22.31
C LYS A 370 11.61 -52.22 21.64
N GLN A 371 12.27 -52.43 20.50
CA GLN A 371 13.00 -51.37 19.79
C GLN A 371 12.08 -50.27 19.26
N VAL A 372 10.83 -50.59 18.92
CA VAL A 372 9.83 -49.58 18.51
C VAL A 372 8.96 -49.08 19.66
N GLY A 373 9.28 -49.40 20.91
CA GLY A 373 8.60 -48.84 22.09
C GLY A 373 7.42 -49.65 22.64
N TYR A 374 7.33 -50.95 22.32
CA TYR A 374 6.39 -51.88 22.97
C TYR A 374 7.13 -52.87 23.87
N TYR A 375 7.00 -52.69 25.19
CA TYR A 375 7.64 -53.59 26.16
C TYR A 375 6.90 -54.92 26.36
N ASP A 376 5.60 -54.98 26.04
CA ASP A 376 4.80 -56.22 26.04
C ASP A 376 4.67 -56.78 24.60
N PRO A 377 5.31 -57.93 24.29
CA PRO A 377 5.22 -58.57 22.99
C PRO A 377 3.80 -58.99 22.59
N ASN A 378 2.94 -59.35 23.54
CA ASN A 378 1.56 -59.74 23.27
C ASN A 378 0.71 -58.52 22.87
N TYR A 379 0.92 -57.38 23.53
CA TYR A 379 0.29 -56.12 23.16
C TYR A 379 0.75 -55.65 21.78
N PHE A 380 2.06 -55.68 21.51
CA PHE A 380 2.61 -55.36 20.18
C PHE A 380 1.97 -56.22 19.08
N GLY A 381 1.88 -57.53 19.27
CA GLY A 381 1.29 -58.44 18.29
C GLY A 381 -0.17 -58.12 17.98
N ARG A 382 -0.96 -57.71 18.98
CA ARG A 382 -2.35 -57.27 18.80
C ARG A 382 -2.43 -55.97 18.01
N VAL A 383 -1.68 -54.94 18.40
CA VAL A 383 -1.67 -53.63 17.74
C VAL A 383 -1.22 -53.76 16.28
N PHE A 384 -0.15 -54.51 16.03
CA PHE A 384 0.34 -54.77 14.68
C PHE A 384 -0.69 -55.51 13.83
N LYS A 385 -1.29 -56.59 14.35
CA LYS A 385 -2.33 -57.33 13.61
C LYS A 385 -3.54 -56.43 13.28
N ASN A 386 -3.95 -55.56 14.20
CA ASN A 386 -5.08 -54.66 13.98
C ASN A 386 -4.80 -53.65 12.86
N LEU A 387 -3.59 -53.09 12.81
CA LEU A 387 -3.21 -52.08 11.80
C LEU A 387 -2.75 -52.68 10.46
N VAL A 388 -2.22 -53.90 10.45
CA VAL A 388 -1.60 -54.53 9.27
C VAL A 388 -2.47 -55.66 8.69
N GLY A 389 -3.44 -56.16 9.45
CA GLY A 389 -4.31 -57.27 9.07
C GLY A 389 -3.74 -58.67 9.33
N MET A 390 -2.47 -58.79 9.72
CA MET A 390 -1.82 -60.06 10.03
C MET A 390 -0.78 -59.95 11.16
N PRO A 391 -0.50 -61.05 11.90
CA PRO A 391 0.52 -61.04 12.96
C PRO A 391 1.93 -60.73 12.47
N PRO A 392 2.79 -60.08 13.28
CA PRO A 392 4.18 -59.76 12.91
C PRO A 392 5.00 -60.96 12.41
N SER A 393 4.83 -62.14 13.04
CA SER A 393 5.53 -63.37 12.66
C SER A 393 5.15 -63.83 11.25
N LYS A 394 3.87 -63.75 10.89
CA LYS A 394 3.39 -64.05 9.53
C LYS A 394 3.87 -62.99 8.53
N PHE A 395 3.86 -61.71 8.92
CA PHE A 395 4.36 -60.62 8.07
C PHE A 395 5.84 -60.81 7.69
N LYS A 396 6.69 -61.17 8.67
CA LYS A 396 8.12 -61.45 8.45
C LYS A 396 8.36 -62.59 7.44
N VAL A 397 7.64 -63.71 7.57
CA VAL A 397 7.81 -64.88 6.70
C VAL A 397 7.23 -64.63 5.30
N SER A 398 6.00 -64.12 5.22
CA SER A 398 5.29 -63.96 3.94
C SER A 398 5.99 -63.00 2.96
N LYS A 399 6.69 -61.99 3.47
CA LYS A 399 7.44 -61.04 2.64
C LYS A 399 8.87 -61.49 2.33
N LYS A 400 9.57 -62.19 3.24
CA LYS A 400 10.85 -62.84 2.92
C LYS A 400 10.68 -63.84 1.77
N VAL A 401 9.68 -64.72 1.86
CA VAL A 401 9.34 -65.67 0.78
C VAL A 401 9.03 -64.97 -0.55
N ARG A 402 8.51 -63.75 -0.52
CA ARG A 402 8.18 -62.97 -1.73
C ARG A 402 9.40 -62.23 -2.30
N LEU A 403 10.32 -61.75 -1.45
CA LEU A 403 11.59 -61.16 -1.88
C LEU A 403 12.55 -62.23 -2.41
N ASP A 404 12.68 -63.35 -1.69
CA ASP A 404 13.55 -64.46 -2.08
C ASP A 404 13.13 -65.03 -3.45
N ARG A 405 11.82 -65.13 -3.75
CA ARG A 405 11.30 -65.53 -5.07
C ARG A 405 11.63 -64.54 -6.19
N ILE A 406 11.68 -63.24 -5.91
CA ILE A 406 12.05 -62.21 -6.90
C ILE A 406 13.56 -62.28 -7.21
N PHE A 407 14.40 -62.64 -6.22
CA PHE A 407 15.86 -62.74 -6.39
C PHE A 407 16.36 -64.14 -6.78
N SER A 408 15.48 -65.15 -6.85
CA SER A 408 15.82 -66.50 -7.34
C SER A 408 15.26 -66.82 -8.73
N GLU A 409 14.47 -65.91 -9.31
CA GLU A 409 14.01 -65.95 -10.72
C GLU A 409 14.73 -64.90 -11.61
N GLY A 410 15.81 -64.29 -11.12
CA GLY A 410 16.61 -63.26 -11.82
C GLY A 410 17.98 -63.75 -12.27
#